data_AF-A0A3D3W4C3-F1
#
_entry.id   AF-A0A3D3W4C3-F1
#
_cell.length_a   1.000
_cell.length_b   1.000
_cell.length_c   1.000
_cell.angle_alpha   90.00
_cell.angle_beta   90.00
_cell.angle_gamma   90.00
#
_symmetry.space_group_name_H-M   'P 1'
#
loop_
_entity.id
_entity.type
_entity.pdbx_description
1 polymer ?
#
loop_
_entity_poly.entity_id
_entity_poly.type
_entity_poly.pdbx_seq_one_letter_code
_entity_poly.pdbx_strand_id
1 'polypeptide(L)'
;AKSLQLDPETVQVLNVFPELFHCSGFAVFGSATKGGKLYHGRVLDYMTTIGLQDAATTFVVRPDGYFSFANVGYAGFVGSVSGMNAEKISLGEMGGRGEGQWDGAPMATLMRRALEECDTLAEVQQLWTDSPRTCEYYYVFADGETNEAVGVAATPQSIEFIRSGQGHAQLGAGIADSVVLSAGSRLEELRRRVTEKHGQIDTELAQWLMSRPVAMSSNLHNVLFVPQDGLLYVANASHTKPAAEMPYVRVDLYGLLKQAGTPVSDSTAGR
;
A
#
# COMPACT_ATOMS: atom_id res chain seq x y z
N ALA A 1 6.61 -18.79 13.71
CA ALA A 1 7.56 -19.40 14.67
C ALA A 1 7.46 -20.93 14.67
N LYS A 2 6.43 -21.53 15.32
CA LYS A 2 6.31 -22.99 15.50
C LYS A 2 6.47 -23.81 14.21
N SER A 3 5.74 -23.49 13.14
CA SER A 3 5.80 -24.25 11.88
C SER A 3 7.14 -24.15 11.15
N LEU A 4 7.89 -23.07 11.38
CA LEU A 4 9.22 -22.84 10.82
C LEU A 4 10.34 -23.28 11.77
N GLN A 5 10.00 -23.76 12.98
CA GLN A 5 10.95 -24.08 14.05
C GLN A 5 11.89 -22.91 14.38
N LEU A 6 11.39 -21.69 14.27
CA LEU A 6 12.12 -20.47 14.60
C LEU A 6 11.73 -19.98 15.99
N ASP A 7 12.69 -19.34 16.64
CA ASP A 7 12.51 -18.62 17.89
C ASP A 7 11.39 -17.56 17.76
N PRO A 8 10.40 -17.53 18.68
CA PRO A 8 9.30 -16.57 18.62
C PRO A 8 9.73 -15.12 18.63
N GLU A 9 10.75 -14.75 19.41
CA GLU A 9 11.26 -13.38 19.51
C GLU A 9 11.85 -12.93 18.17
N THR A 10 12.62 -13.79 17.51
CA THR A 10 13.13 -13.55 16.15
C THR A 10 12.01 -13.26 15.15
N VAL A 11 10.91 -14.03 15.21
CA VAL A 11 9.76 -13.83 14.32
C VAL A 11 9.00 -12.54 14.66
N GLN A 12 8.92 -12.16 15.94
CA GLN A 12 8.34 -10.88 16.35
C GLN A 12 9.16 -9.70 15.82
N VAL A 13 10.49 -9.74 15.99
CA VAL A 13 11.40 -8.69 15.49
C VAL A 13 11.31 -8.56 13.97
N LEU A 14 11.27 -9.67 13.24
CA LEU A 14 11.05 -9.68 11.78
C LEU A 14 9.79 -8.90 11.38
N ASN A 15 8.74 -8.94 12.21
CA ASN A 15 7.45 -8.31 11.91
C ASN A 15 7.37 -6.83 12.29
N VAL A 16 8.37 -6.31 13.01
CA VAL A 16 8.52 -4.87 13.32
C VAL A 16 9.66 -4.24 12.49
N PHE A 17 10.55 -5.04 11.92
CA PHE A 17 11.62 -4.55 11.05
C PHE A 17 11.14 -3.66 9.88
N PRO A 18 9.96 -3.92 9.26
CA PRO A 18 9.40 -3.05 8.22
C PRO A 18 9.07 -1.61 8.61
N GLU A 19 9.12 -1.28 9.88
CA GLU A 19 8.90 0.06 10.40
C GLU A 19 10.02 1.05 10.00
N LEU A 20 11.16 0.59 9.44
CA LEU A 20 12.35 1.40 9.11
C LEU A 20 12.48 1.76 7.61
N PHE A 21 11.37 1.80 6.84
CA PHE A 21 11.41 1.83 5.37
C PHE A 21 11.17 3.23 4.76
N HIS A 22 11.76 3.53 3.60
CA HIS A 22 11.47 4.75 2.83
C HIS A 22 10.81 4.40 1.48
N CYS A 23 9.76 5.12 1.08
CA CYS A 23 8.91 4.75 -0.07
C CYS A 23 8.46 5.97 -0.90
N SER A 24 7.54 5.77 -1.85
CA SER A 24 6.68 6.78 -2.52
C SER A 24 5.32 6.14 -2.85
N GLY A 25 4.26 6.95 -3.01
CA GLY A 25 2.93 6.44 -3.37
C GLY A 25 2.02 7.49 -4.02
N PHE A 26 1.00 7.03 -4.73
CA PHE A 26 -0.02 7.90 -5.34
C PHE A 26 -1.37 7.20 -5.49
N ALA A 27 -2.44 7.98 -5.56
CA ALA A 27 -3.73 7.55 -6.08
C ALA A 27 -4.21 8.57 -7.12
N VAL A 28 -4.61 8.10 -8.29
CA VAL A 28 -5.14 8.93 -9.40
C VAL A 28 -6.44 8.31 -9.90
N PHE A 29 -7.44 9.14 -10.16
CA PHE A 29 -8.78 8.70 -10.55
C PHE A 29 -9.54 9.82 -11.27
N GLY A 30 -10.83 9.63 -11.56
CA GLY A 30 -11.68 10.68 -12.10
C GLY A 30 -11.08 11.34 -13.35
N SER A 31 -11.03 12.68 -13.37
CA SER A 31 -10.48 13.43 -14.49
C SER A 31 -8.98 13.20 -14.74
N ALA A 32 -8.23 12.66 -13.78
CA ALA A 32 -6.81 12.35 -13.97
C ALA A 32 -6.57 11.11 -14.86
N THR A 33 -7.58 10.28 -15.05
CA THR A 33 -7.44 8.94 -15.64
C THR A 33 -8.35 8.73 -16.83
N LYS A 34 -7.94 7.82 -17.72
CA LYS A 34 -8.77 7.40 -18.83
C LYS A 34 -9.98 6.63 -18.31
N GLY A 35 -11.16 7.23 -18.47
CA GLY A 35 -12.44 6.63 -18.06
C GLY A 35 -12.74 6.71 -16.57
N GLY A 36 -12.00 7.50 -15.79
CA GLY A 36 -12.33 7.78 -14.39
C GLY A 36 -11.92 6.71 -13.37
N LYS A 37 -11.24 5.65 -13.81
CA LYS A 37 -10.86 4.50 -12.99
C LYS A 37 -9.78 4.85 -11.95
N LEU A 38 -9.87 4.26 -10.76
CA LEU A 38 -8.88 4.47 -9.71
C LEU A 38 -7.66 3.58 -9.91
N TYR A 39 -6.49 4.21 -9.86
CA TYR A 39 -5.19 3.57 -9.83
C TYR A 39 -4.45 4.03 -8.59
N HIS A 40 -4.08 3.08 -7.73
CA HIS A 40 -3.27 3.34 -6.54
C HIS A 40 -1.92 2.66 -6.72
N GLY A 41 -0.86 3.47 -6.89
CA GLY A 41 0.51 2.99 -7.04
C GLY A 41 1.30 3.13 -5.76
N ARG A 42 2.06 2.09 -5.43
CA ARG A 42 2.93 2.02 -4.24
C ARG A 42 4.32 1.55 -4.65
N VAL A 43 5.34 2.35 -4.33
CA VAL A 43 6.76 2.13 -4.63
C VAL A 43 7.57 1.96 -3.33
N LEU A 44 8.13 0.77 -3.07
CA LEU A 44 9.06 0.57 -1.94
C LEU A 44 10.49 0.64 -2.38
N ASP A 45 11.21 1.58 -1.79
CA ASP A 45 12.62 1.80 -2.03
C ASP A 45 13.42 1.25 -0.84
N TYR A 46 13.71 -0.05 -0.87
CA TYR A 46 14.37 -0.74 0.23
C TYR A 46 15.45 -1.76 -0.20
N MET A 47 16.45 -1.94 0.67
CA MET A 47 17.64 -2.79 0.54
C MET A 47 17.48 -4.02 -0.38
N THR A 48 17.77 -3.86 -1.67
CA THR A 48 17.77 -4.96 -2.66
C THR A 48 18.97 -5.90 -2.50
N THR A 49 19.95 -5.53 -1.67
CA THR A 49 21.22 -6.23 -1.48
C THR A 49 21.17 -7.35 -0.44
N ILE A 50 20.12 -7.42 0.39
CA ILE A 50 20.01 -8.40 1.49
C ILE A 50 19.16 -9.63 1.14
N GLY A 51 18.67 -9.73 -0.11
CA GLY A 51 17.98 -10.92 -0.61
C GLY A 51 16.51 -11.06 -0.22
N LEU A 52 15.85 -10.00 0.28
CA LEU A 52 14.41 -10.05 0.61
C LEU A 52 13.55 -10.51 -0.57
N GLN A 53 13.96 -10.19 -1.79
CA GLN A 53 13.30 -10.62 -3.02
C GLN A 53 13.17 -12.14 -3.16
N ASP A 54 14.06 -12.93 -2.54
CA ASP A 54 13.98 -14.41 -2.58
C ASP A 54 12.79 -14.94 -1.76
N ALA A 55 12.27 -14.13 -0.85
CA ALA A 55 11.11 -14.43 -0.02
C ALA A 55 9.83 -13.71 -0.48
N ALA A 56 9.87 -12.98 -1.61
CA ALA A 56 8.72 -12.21 -2.10
C ALA A 56 7.49 -13.11 -2.29
N THR A 57 6.40 -12.77 -1.60
CA THR A 57 5.17 -13.57 -1.56
C THR A 57 3.95 -12.65 -1.60
N THR A 58 3.03 -12.94 -2.52
CA THR A 58 1.68 -12.35 -2.48
C THR A 58 0.75 -13.32 -1.78
N PHE A 59 0.20 -12.90 -0.65
CA PHE A 59 -0.75 -13.68 0.15
C PHE A 59 -2.17 -13.30 -0.24
N VAL A 60 -3.02 -14.29 -0.51
CA VAL A 60 -4.47 -14.12 -0.53
C VAL A 60 -5.01 -14.78 0.73
N VAL A 61 -5.58 -13.97 1.62
CA VAL A 61 -5.93 -14.39 2.98
C VAL A 61 -7.42 -14.23 3.18
N ARG A 62 -8.02 -15.25 3.79
CA ARG A 62 -9.43 -15.27 4.20
C ARG A 62 -9.48 -15.53 5.71
N PRO A 63 -9.42 -14.48 6.53
CA PRO A 63 -9.62 -14.61 7.97
C PRO A 63 -11.09 -14.90 8.32
N ASP A 64 -11.34 -15.64 9.40
CA ASP A 64 -12.69 -15.92 9.89
C ASP A 64 -13.28 -14.66 10.55
N GLY A 65 -14.47 -14.23 10.12
CA GLY A 65 -15.16 -13.06 10.69
C GLY A 65 -14.59 -11.70 10.29
N TYR A 66 -13.72 -11.65 9.27
CA TYR A 66 -13.09 -10.44 8.76
C TYR A 66 -13.05 -10.46 7.23
N PHE A 67 -12.72 -9.32 6.61
CA PHE A 67 -12.64 -9.22 5.16
C PHE A 67 -11.46 -10.01 4.59
N SER A 68 -11.67 -10.63 3.42
CA SER A 68 -10.58 -11.27 2.67
C SER A 68 -9.73 -10.21 1.99
N PHE A 69 -8.44 -10.46 1.81
CA PHE A 69 -7.54 -9.46 1.21
C PHE A 69 -6.33 -10.09 0.50
N ALA A 70 -5.73 -9.32 -0.40
CA ALA A 70 -4.39 -9.55 -0.94
C ALA A 70 -3.36 -8.71 -0.15
N ASN A 71 -2.24 -9.32 0.23
CA ASN A 71 -1.10 -8.66 0.85
C ASN A 71 0.18 -9.00 0.07
N VAL A 72 0.85 -7.98 -0.45
CA VAL A 72 2.13 -8.11 -1.16
C VAL A 72 3.25 -7.86 -0.16
N GLY A 73 3.98 -8.92 0.18
CA GLY A 73 5.03 -8.85 1.19
C GLY A 73 6.06 -9.98 1.03
N TYR A 74 6.53 -10.49 2.16
CA TYR A 74 7.62 -11.47 2.21
C TYR A 74 7.26 -12.63 3.15
N ALA A 75 7.75 -13.82 2.84
CA ALA A 75 7.54 -15.00 3.69
C ALA A 75 7.99 -14.72 5.15
N GLY A 76 7.10 -14.99 6.10
CA GLY A 76 7.32 -14.72 7.53
C GLY A 76 6.84 -13.35 8.03
N PHE A 77 6.53 -12.42 7.12
CA PHE A 77 5.92 -11.13 7.46
C PHE A 77 4.38 -11.26 7.45
N VAL A 78 3.76 -11.06 8.61
CA VAL A 78 2.31 -11.15 8.82
C VAL A 78 1.60 -9.79 8.78
N GLY A 79 2.36 -8.70 8.94
CA GLY A 79 1.84 -7.34 8.73
C GLY A 79 1.62 -7.01 7.25
N SER A 80 1.29 -5.77 6.95
CA SER A 80 1.09 -5.29 5.58
C SER A 80 1.82 -3.97 5.33
N VAL A 81 2.42 -3.85 4.15
CA VAL A 81 2.94 -2.59 3.59
C VAL A 81 2.28 -2.26 2.24
N SER A 82 1.60 -3.23 1.63
CA SER A 82 0.97 -3.07 0.33
C SER A 82 -0.15 -4.10 0.25
N GLY A 83 -1.40 -3.65 0.31
CA GLY A 83 -2.51 -4.59 0.25
C GLY A 83 -3.81 -3.97 -0.21
N MET A 84 -4.74 -4.85 -0.56
CA MET A 84 -6.08 -4.50 -0.99
C MET A 84 -7.07 -5.56 -0.55
N ASN A 85 -8.18 -5.16 0.06
CA ASN A 85 -9.21 -6.09 0.52
C ASN A 85 -10.33 -6.30 -0.50
N ALA A 86 -11.22 -7.24 -0.20
CA ALA A 86 -12.35 -7.60 -1.04
C ALA A 86 -13.40 -6.48 -1.15
N GLU A 87 -13.37 -5.53 -0.21
CA GLU A 87 -14.25 -4.36 -0.16
C GLU A 87 -13.65 -3.14 -0.88
N LYS A 88 -12.69 -3.37 -1.79
CA LYS A 88 -12.09 -2.34 -2.66
C LYS A 88 -11.28 -1.27 -1.91
N ILE A 89 -10.89 -1.53 -0.67
CA ILE A 89 -9.94 -0.69 0.06
C ILE A 89 -8.52 -1.12 -0.29
N SER A 90 -7.69 -0.16 -0.69
CA SER A 90 -6.26 -0.38 -0.98
C SER A 90 -5.39 0.57 -0.16
N LEU A 91 -4.28 0.04 0.34
CA LEU A 91 -3.43 0.73 1.30
C LEU A 91 -1.96 0.64 0.87
N GLY A 92 -1.27 1.78 0.95
CA GLY A 92 0.17 1.90 0.75
C GLY A 92 0.77 2.88 1.76
N GLU A 93 1.99 2.62 2.18
CA GLU A 93 2.72 3.34 3.22
C GLU A 93 3.99 4.00 2.68
N MET A 94 4.56 4.90 3.48
CA MET A 94 5.87 5.48 3.28
C MET A 94 6.42 5.91 4.64
N GLY A 95 7.61 5.44 5.02
CA GLY A 95 8.23 5.90 6.26
C GLY A 95 8.77 7.32 6.18
N GLY A 96 8.67 8.01 7.30
CA GLY A 96 9.22 9.33 7.55
C GLY A 96 10.60 9.30 8.18
N ARG A 97 10.95 10.38 8.89
CA ARG A 97 12.24 10.49 9.59
C ARG A 97 12.13 10.34 11.12
N GLY A 98 10.91 10.27 11.66
CA GLY A 98 10.63 10.13 13.09
C GLY A 98 10.68 8.70 13.60
N GLU A 99 11.84 8.04 13.51
CA GLU A 99 12.07 6.69 14.05
C GLU A 99 12.30 6.70 15.57
N GLY A 100 12.11 5.56 16.24
CA GLY A 100 12.45 5.39 17.67
C GLY A 100 11.29 5.53 18.66
N GLN A 101 10.09 5.92 18.18
CA GLN A 101 8.87 6.00 18.98
C GLN A 101 8.04 4.71 18.85
N TRP A 102 8.34 3.72 19.69
CA TRP A 102 7.81 2.36 19.57
C TRP A 102 6.56 2.07 20.43
N ASP A 103 6.14 3.03 21.27
CA ASP A 103 4.96 2.88 22.11
C ASP A 103 3.68 3.15 21.32
N GLY A 104 3.15 2.11 20.69
CA GLY A 104 1.93 2.16 19.87
C GLY A 104 1.70 0.88 19.09
N ALA A 105 0.65 0.88 18.27
CA ALA A 105 0.42 -0.18 17.31
C ALA A 105 1.40 -0.01 16.13
N PRO A 106 2.19 -1.04 15.77
CA PRO A 106 3.09 -0.98 14.63
C PRO A 106 2.33 -0.65 13.34
N MET A 107 2.91 0.18 12.48
CA MET A 107 2.34 0.57 11.17
C MET A 107 1.90 -0.64 10.37
N ALA A 108 2.75 -1.66 10.28
CA ALA A 108 2.46 -2.88 9.53
C ALA A 108 1.25 -3.63 10.08
N THR A 109 1.00 -3.54 11.39
CA THR A 109 -0.16 -4.15 12.06
C THR A 109 -1.41 -3.32 11.81
N LEU A 110 -1.35 -1.98 11.87
CA LEU A 110 -2.49 -1.12 11.55
C LEU A 110 -2.94 -1.27 10.09
N MET A 111 -1.99 -1.31 9.16
CA MET A 111 -2.25 -1.61 7.74
C MET A 111 -2.94 -2.95 7.57
N ARG A 112 -2.49 -3.99 8.28
CA ARG A 112 -3.14 -5.30 8.25
C ARG A 112 -4.56 -5.26 8.82
N ARG A 113 -4.76 -4.60 9.95
CA ARG A 113 -6.08 -4.44 10.57
C ARG A 113 -7.06 -3.74 9.64
N ALA A 114 -6.67 -2.66 8.95
CA ALA A 114 -7.54 -2.01 7.99
C ALA A 114 -7.99 -2.93 6.85
N LEU A 115 -7.10 -3.81 6.35
CA LEU A 115 -7.49 -4.79 5.33
C LEU A 115 -8.51 -5.81 5.85
N GLU A 116 -8.45 -6.15 7.13
CA GLU A 116 -9.33 -7.13 7.78
C GLU A 116 -10.65 -6.52 8.27
N GLU A 117 -10.63 -5.26 8.71
CA GLU A 117 -11.69 -4.64 9.51
C GLU A 117 -12.49 -3.57 8.77
N CYS A 118 -11.94 -2.93 7.73
CA CYS A 118 -12.55 -1.73 7.14
C CYS A 118 -13.09 -1.96 5.72
N ASP A 119 -14.29 -1.46 5.43
CA ASP A 119 -14.88 -1.46 4.08
C ASP A 119 -15.05 -0.07 3.45
N THR A 120 -14.74 0.99 4.21
CA THR A 120 -14.76 2.37 3.72
C THR A 120 -13.52 3.18 4.09
N LEU A 121 -13.20 4.23 3.32
CA LEU A 121 -12.16 5.19 3.72
C LEU A 121 -12.45 5.88 5.06
N ALA A 122 -13.72 6.05 5.43
CA ALA A 122 -14.08 6.65 6.71
C ALA A 122 -13.65 5.75 7.88
N GLU A 123 -13.89 4.45 7.79
CA GLU A 123 -13.44 3.48 8.79
C GLU A 123 -11.92 3.38 8.85
N VAL A 124 -11.22 3.42 7.71
CA VAL A 124 -9.75 3.45 7.70
C VAL A 124 -9.22 4.69 8.42
N GLN A 125 -9.79 5.88 8.15
CA GLN A 125 -9.43 7.11 8.83
C GLN A 125 -9.71 7.03 10.34
N GLN A 126 -10.86 6.49 10.74
CA GLN A 126 -11.23 6.31 12.14
C GLN A 126 -10.28 5.34 12.87
N LEU A 127 -9.95 4.20 12.25
CA LEU A 127 -8.99 3.24 12.79
C LEU A 127 -7.64 3.91 13.03
N TRP A 128 -7.19 4.74 12.08
CA TRP A 128 -5.95 5.51 12.25
C TRP A 128 -6.07 6.50 13.39
N THR A 129 -7.16 7.26 13.49
CA THR A 129 -7.39 8.27 14.53
C THR A 129 -7.39 7.66 15.93
N ASP A 130 -8.09 6.54 16.13
CA ASP A 130 -8.31 5.93 17.43
C ASP A 130 -7.15 5.06 17.92
N SER A 131 -6.31 4.57 17.00
CA SER A 131 -5.18 3.71 17.37
C SER A 131 -3.97 4.55 17.79
N PRO A 132 -3.25 4.16 18.87
CA PRO A 132 -1.93 4.71 19.15
C PRO A 132 -0.97 4.27 18.03
N ARG A 133 -0.17 5.20 17.51
CA ARG A 133 0.69 4.98 16.33
C ARG A 133 2.16 5.00 16.74
N THR A 134 2.96 4.12 16.16
CA THR A 134 4.42 4.19 16.23
C THR A 134 4.96 5.16 15.19
N CYS A 135 6.14 5.72 15.46
CA CYS A 135 7.00 6.48 14.54
C CYS A 135 6.28 7.50 13.62
N GLU A 136 7.00 8.00 12.61
CA GLU A 136 6.45 8.90 11.59
C GLU A 136 6.25 8.13 10.29
N TYR A 137 5.02 8.15 9.78
CA TYR A 137 4.64 7.50 8.54
C TYR A 137 3.68 8.36 7.73
N TYR A 138 3.71 8.13 6.43
CA TYR A 138 2.82 8.70 5.45
C TYR A 138 2.09 7.57 4.73
N TYR A 139 0.87 7.83 4.27
CA TYR A 139 0.05 6.79 3.67
C TYR A 139 -0.77 7.31 2.50
N VAL A 140 -1.03 6.44 1.53
CA VAL A 140 -2.10 6.62 0.57
C VAL A 140 -3.13 5.53 0.83
N PHE A 141 -4.36 5.94 1.11
CA PHE A 141 -5.51 5.04 1.19
C PHE A 141 -6.46 5.38 0.06
N ALA A 142 -7.02 4.37 -0.58
CA ALA A 142 -7.97 4.54 -1.66
C ALA A 142 -9.11 3.54 -1.57
N ASP A 143 -10.30 3.98 -1.98
CA ASP A 143 -11.54 3.21 -1.99
C ASP A 143 -12.11 3.19 -3.40
N GLY A 144 -12.17 1.99 -3.97
CA GLY A 144 -12.70 1.77 -5.31
C GLY A 144 -14.22 1.89 -5.40
N GLU A 145 -14.97 1.68 -4.31
CA GLU A 145 -16.42 1.83 -4.28
C GLU A 145 -16.81 3.30 -4.47
N THR A 146 -16.23 4.17 -3.64
CA THR A 146 -16.52 5.61 -3.69
C THR A 146 -15.68 6.37 -4.72
N ASN A 147 -14.64 5.73 -5.27
CA ASN A 147 -13.67 6.33 -6.19
C ASN A 147 -12.95 7.53 -5.56
N GLU A 148 -12.58 7.40 -4.28
CA GLU A 148 -11.91 8.44 -3.50
C GLU A 148 -10.54 7.94 -3.00
N ALA A 149 -9.68 8.89 -2.63
CA ALA A 149 -8.43 8.61 -1.94
C ALA A 149 -8.07 9.72 -0.95
N VAL A 150 -7.27 9.35 0.04
CA VAL A 150 -6.73 10.27 1.05
C VAL A 150 -5.24 10.00 1.26
N GLY A 151 -4.47 11.08 1.27
CA GLY A 151 -3.10 11.06 1.78
C GLY A 151 -3.12 11.27 3.29
N VAL A 152 -2.25 10.60 4.02
CA VAL A 152 -2.17 10.73 5.48
C VAL A 152 -0.74 11.04 5.87
N ALA A 153 -0.55 12.00 6.77
CA ALA A 153 0.69 12.20 7.49
C ALA A 153 0.43 11.93 8.97
N ALA A 154 1.14 10.97 9.57
CA ALA A 154 0.90 10.57 10.95
C ALA A 154 2.22 10.44 11.72
N THR A 155 2.18 10.96 12.94
CA THR A 155 3.16 10.71 14.01
C THR A 155 2.43 10.06 15.19
N PRO A 156 3.11 9.70 16.29
CA PRO A 156 2.41 9.23 17.47
C PRO A 156 1.52 10.35 18.06
N GLN A 157 1.91 11.63 17.91
CA GLN A 157 1.21 12.77 18.52
C GLN A 157 0.23 13.49 17.59
N SER A 158 0.32 13.31 16.28
CA SER A 158 -0.49 14.04 15.31
C SER A 158 -0.92 13.16 14.14
N ILE A 159 -2.05 13.53 13.54
CA ILE A 159 -2.52 12.95 12.29
C ILE A 159 -3.15 14.04 11.43
N GLU A 160 -2.82 14.04 10.15
CA GLU A 160 -3.36 14.95 9.15
C GLU A 160 -3.83 14.15 7.93
N PHE A 161 -5.03 14.48 7.46
CA PHE A 161 -5.65 13.89 6.28
C PHE A 161 -5.67 14.91 5.14
N ILE A 162 -5.14 14.51 3.99
CA ILE A 162 -4.99 15.34 2.80
C ILE A 162 -5.90 14.76 1.71
N ARG A 163 -6.96 15.48 1.36
CA ARG A 163 -7.93 15.05 0.34
C ARG A 163 -7.32 15.10 -1.06
N SER A 164 -7.86 14.32 -1.99
CA SER A 164 -7.50 14.39 -3.40
C SER A 164 -7.63 15.81 -3.95
N GLY A 165 -6.65 16.27 -4.71
CA GLY A 165 -6.64 17.64 -5.25
C GLY A 165 -6.36 18.74 -4.24
N GLN A 166 -6.18 18.41 -2.95
CA GLN A 166 -5.78 19.38 -1.93
C GLN A 166 -4.27 19.66 -2.04
N GLY A 167 -3.90 20.94 -1.96
CA GLY A 167 -2.50 21.33 -1.81
C GLY A 167 -2.01 21.17 -0.38
N HIS A 168 -0.72 20.97 -0.18
CA HIS A 168 -0.10 20.85 1.14
C HIS A 168 1.30 21.46 1.15
N ALA A 169 1.73 22.01 2.28
CA ALA A 169 3.01 22.74 2.38
C ALA A 169 4.23 21.89 1.96
N GLN A 170 4.22 20.60 2.28
CA GLN A 170 5.30 19.67 1.91
C GLN A 170 5.14 19.09 0.49
N LEU A 171 3.93 19.10 -0.08
CA LEU A 171 3.62 18.43 -1.33
C LEU A 171 3.48 19.38 -2.52
N GLY A 172 3.32 20.68 -2.27
CA GLY A 172 3.03 21.71 -3.25
C GLY A 172 1.54 21.85 -3.56
N ALA A 173 1.23 22.52 -4.67
CA ALA A 173 -0.15 22.73 -5.12
C ALA A 173 -0.88 21.40 -5.37
N GLY A 174 -2.19 21.36 -5.15
CA GLY A 174 -3.00 20.19 -5.44
C GLY A 174 -3.05 19.89 -6.94
N ILE A 175 -3.18 18.60 -7.29
CA ILE A 175 -3.45 18.13 -8.65
C ILE A 175 -4.84 17.49 -8.63
N ALA A 176 -5.76 17.98 -9.45
CA ALA A 176 -7.15 17.51 -9.46
C ALA A 176 -7.24 15.97 -9.57
N ASP A 177 -8.16 15.37 -8.80
CA ASP A 177 -8.40 13.93 -8.73
C ASP A 177 -7.13 13.08 -8.53
N SER A 178 -6.21 13.59 -7.70
CA SER A 178 -4.93 12.94 -7.40
C SER A 178 -4.52 13.14 -5.93
N VAL A 179 -3.90 12.11 -5.36
CA VAL A 179 -3.07 12.14 -4.15
C VAL A 179 -1.66 11.72 -4.57
N VAL A 180 -0.66 12.53 -4.27
CA VAL A 180 0.73 12.28 -4.69
C VAL A 180 1.67 12.50 -3.51
N LEU A 181 2.28 11.42 -3.01
CA LEU A 181 3.16 11.43 -1.85
C LEU A 181 4.55 10.89 -2.20
N SER A 182 5.56 11.75 -2.02
CA SER A 182 6.97 11.40 -2.15
C SER A 182 7.80 12.54 -1.52
N ALA A 183 9.12 12.55 -1.71
CA ALA A 183 10.00 13.61 -1.23
C ALA A 183 11.08 14.00 -2.25
N GLY A 184 11.50 15.27 -2.22
CA GLY A 184 12.60 15.80 -3.04
C GLY A 184 12.35 15.63 -4.54
N SER A 185 13.40 15.31 -5.30
CA SER A 185 13.33 15.14 -6.76
C SER A 185 12.37 14.03 -7.22
N ARG A 186 12.12 13.01 -6.38
CA ARG A 186 11.13 11.95 -6.66
C ARG A 186 9.71 12.52 -6.67
N LEU A 187 9.40 13.41 -5.72
CA LEU A 187 8.12 14.11 -5.68
C LEU A 187 7.96 15.05 -6.87
N GLU A 188 8.99 15.84 -7.20
CA GLU A 188 8.98 16.73 -8.36
C GLU A 188 8.69 15.96 -9.64
N GLU A 189 9.39 14.84 -9.86
CA GLU A 189 9.20 14.01 -11.04
C GLU A 189 7.82 13.34 -11.05
N LEU A 190 7.37 12.74 -9.95
CA LEU A 190 6.06 12.10 -9.88
C LEU A 190 4.94 13.12 -10.15
N ARG A 191 5.01 14.31 -9.55
CA ARG A 191 4.06 15.40 -9.81
C ARG A 191 4.09 15.86 -11.26
N ARG A 192 5.28 16.02 -11.86
CA ARG A 192 5.44 16.37 -13.27
C ARG A 192 4.73 15.34 -14.16
N ARG A 193 4.99 14.04 -13.94
CA ARG A 193 4.38 12.95 -14.71
C ARG A 193 2.87 12.90 -14.58
N VAL A 194 2.34 13.00 -13.36
CA VAL A 194 0.89 13.02 -13.12
C VAL A 194 0.25 14.22 -13.80
N THR A 195 0.87 15.40 -13.72
CA THR A 195 0.36 16.61 -14.37
C THR A 195 0.39 16.51 -15.90
N GLU A 196 1.50 16.05 -16.49
CA GLU A 196 1.64 15.91 -17.94
C GLU A 196 0.73 14.86 -18.56
N LYS A 197 0.41 13.81 -17.80
CA LYS A 197 -0.44 12.70 -18.24
C LYS A 197 -1.87 12.79 -17.71
N HIS A 198 -2.24 13.88 -17.04
CA HIS A 198 -3.58 14.08 -16.52
C HIS A 198 -4.63 13.90 -17.62
N GLY A 199 -5.69 13.13 -17.33
CA GLY A 199 -6.73 12.71 -18.26
C GLY A 199 -6.37 11.54 -19.19
N GLN A 200 -5.12 11.10 -19.20
CA GLN A 200 -4.64 10.03 -20.07
C GLN A 200 -4.27 8.75 -19.31
N ILE A 201 -4.11 8.82 -17.98
CA ILE A 201 -3.55 7.72 -17.18
C ILE A 201 -4.46 6.48 -17.26
N ASP A 202 -3.92 5.40 -17.80
CA ASP A 202 -4.45 4.05 -17.76
C ASP A 202 -3.49 3.12 -16.99
N THR A 203 -3.74 1.81 -17.01
CA THR A 203 -2.89 0.83 -16.30
C THR A 203 -1.41 0.93 -16.67
N GLU A 204 -1.09 1.07 -17.97
CA GLU A 204 0.30 1.13 -18.43
C GLU A 204 0.98 2.43 -17.98
N LEU A 205 0.28 3.56 -18.14
CA LEU A 205 0.79 4.84 -17.66
C LEU A 205 0.92 4.88 -16.14
N ALA A 206 0.00 4.27 -15.39
CA ALA A 206 0.09 4.17 -13.94
C ALA A 206 1.29 3.31 -13.49
N GLN A 207 1.60 2.21 -14.20
CA GLN A 207 2.84 1.46 -13.97
C GLN A 207 4.09 2.31 -14.30
N TRP A 208 4.04 3.11 -15.38
CA TRP A 208 5.11 4.02 -15.76
C TRP A 208 5.34 5.15 -14.74
N LEU A 209 4.30 5.64 -14.05
CA LEU A 209 4.47 6.63 -12.97
C LEU A 209 5.43 6.14 -11.88
N MET A 210 5.43 4.83 -11.60
CA MET A 210 6.32 4.18 -10.63
C MET A 210 7.73 3.87 -11.17
N SER A 211 8.01 4.14 -12.45
CA SER A 211 9.33 3.89 -13.02
C SER A 211 10.39 4.88 -12.50
N ARG A 212 11.67 4.55 -12.68
CA ARG A 212 12.78 5.46 -12.34
C ARG A 212 12.64 6.80 -13.11
N PRO A 213 12.99 7.95 -12.53
CA PRO A 213 13.63 8.12 -11.22
C PRO A 213 12.66 8.32 -10.05
N VAL A 214 11.36 8.08 -10.20
CA VAL A 214 10.43 8.08 -9.05
C VAL A 214 10.79 6.93 -8.11
N ALA A 215 10.95 5.72 -8.66
CA ALA A 215 11.59 4.61 -7.97
C ALA A 215 13.11 4.81 -7.87
N MET A 216 13.69 4.40 -6.73
CA MET A 216 15.13 4.43 -6.48
C MET A 216 15.82 3.17 -7.05
N SER A 217 17.16 3.10 -6.95
CA SER A 217 17.91 1.87 -7.30
C SER A 217 17.70 0.75 -6.29
N SER A 218 17.27 1.11 -5.08
CA SER A 218 16.80 0.19 -4.06
C SER A 218 15.33 -0.19 -4.24
N ASN A 219 14.67 0.08 -5.37
CA ASN A 219 13.25 -0.24 -5.49
C ASN A 219 13.02 -1.76 -5.42
N LEU A 220 12.47 -2.22 -4.30
CA LEU A 220 12.34 -3.63 -3.92
C LEU A 220 11.05 -4.25 -4.46
N HIS A 221 9.93 -3.54 -4.36
CA HIS A 221 8.70 -3.92 -5.04
C HIS A 221 7.84 -2.73 -5.44
N ASN A 222 7.10 -2.89 -6.53
CA ASN A 222 6.05 -1.99 -6.98
C ASN A 222 4.72 -2.73 -6.99
N VAL A 223 3.67 -2.06 -6.54
CA VAL A 223 2.30 -2.56 -6.62
C VAL A 223 1.41 -1.48 -7.21
N LEU A 224 0.69 -1.82 -8.28
CA LEU A 224 -0.43 -1.04 -8.78
C LEU A 224 -1.73 -1.75 -8.42
N PHE A 225 -2.55 -1.14 -7.58
CA PHE A 225 -3.90 -1.59 -7.29
C PHE A 225 -4.90 -0.94 -8.26
N VAL A 226 -5.88 -1.73 -8.68
CA VAL A 226 -7.08 -1.28 -9.39
C VAL A 226 -8.29 -1.78 -8.59
N PRO A 227 -8.67 -1.09 -7.51
CA PRO A 227 -9.54 -1.67 -6.49
C PRO A 227 -10.94 -2.00 -6.98
N GLN A 228 -11.49 -1.19 -7.89
CA GLN A 228 -12.79 -1.46 -8.52
C GLN A 228 -12.87 -2.84 -9.17
N ASP A 229 -11.77 -3.27 -9.78
CA ASP A 229 -11.70 -4.52 -10.53
C ASP A 229 -11.13 -5.68 -9.68
N GLY A 230 -10.67 -5.42 -8.45
CA GLY A 230 -9.99 -6.40 -7.62
C GLY A 230 -8.66 -6.87 -8.20
N LEU A 231 -7.97 -6.01 -8.94
CA LEU A 231 -6.70 -6.35 -9.61
C LEU A 231 -5.51 -5.71 -8.91
N LEU A 232 -4.42 -6.46 -8.88
CA LEU A 232 -3.09 -5.98 -8.51
C LEU A 232 -2.10 -6.30 -9.62
N TYR A 233 -1.17 -5.38 -9.87
CA TYR A 233 0.00 -5.64 -10.70
C TYR A 233 1.22 -5.52 -9.82
N VAL A 234 1.97 -6.61 -9.68
CA VAL A 234 3.09 -6.72 -8.73
C VAL A 234 4.40 -6.95 -9.46
N ALA A 235 5.41 -6.14 -9.19
CA ALA A 235 6.79 -6.37 -9.62
C ALA A 235 7.71 -6.41 -8.41
N ASN A 236 8.64 -7.35 -8.38
CA ASN A 236 9.69 -7.46 -7.36
C ASN A 236 11.06 -7.28 -8.00
N ALA A 237 12.01 -6.72 -7.25
CA ALA A 237 13.39 -6.64 -7.67
C ALA A 237 13.97 -8.03 -7.92
N SER A 238 14.90 -8.12 -8.86
CA SER A 238 15.82 -9.25 -8.94
C SER A 238 17.13 -8.91 -8.24
N HIS A 239 18.03 -9.88 -8.15
CA HIS A 239 19.40 -9.64 -7.66
C HIS A 239 20.21 -8.67 -8.52
N THR A 240 19.76 -8.32 -9.74
CA THR A 240 20.50 -7.43 -10.65
C THR A 240 19.74 -6.19 -11.09
N LYS A 241 18.43 -6.12 -10.82
CA LYS A 241 17.57 -5.02 -11.29
C LYS A 241 16.50 -4.66 -10.26
N PRO A 242 16.19 -3.36 -10.08
CA PRO A 242 15.09 -2.92 -9.23
C PRO A 242 13.72 -3.33 -9.81
N ALA A 243 12.69 -3.38 -8.96
CA ALA A 243 11.33 -3.75 -9.36
C ALA A 243 10.77 -2.88 -10.50
N ALA A 244 11.12 -1.60 -10.56
CA ALA A 244 10.75 -0.67 -11.62
C ALA A 244 11.25 -1.07 -13.02
N GLU A 245 12.20 -2.00 -13.11
CA GLU A 245 12.73 -2.54 -14.37
C GLU A 245 12.32 -4.01 -14.60
N MET A 246 11.49 -4.56 -13.72
CA MET A 246 11.01 -5.93 -13.76
C MET A 246 9.57 -5.97 -14.29
N PRO A 247 9.17 -7.06 -14.97
CA PRO A 247 7.81 -7.21 -15.46
C PRO A 247 6.82 -7.32 -14.29
N TYR A 248 5.62 -6.75 -14.47
CA TYR A 248 4.53 -6.90 -13.52
C TYR A 248 3.78 -8.21 -13.74
N VAL A 249 3.49 -8.91 -12.65
CA VAL A 249 2.58 -10.05 -12.60
C VAL A 249 1.19 -9.53 -12.23
N ARG A 250 0.19 -9.85 -13.04
CA ARG A 250 -1.22 -9.54 -12.76
C ARG A 250 -1.80 -10.58 -11.78
N VAL A 251 -2.39 -10.10 -10.69
CA VAL A 251 -3.11 -10.86 -9.68
C VAL A 251 -4.57 -10.44 -9.70
N ASP A 252 -5.47 -11.42 -9.74
CA ASP A 252 -6.93 -11.23 -9.77
C ASP A 252 -7.50 -11.72 -8.43
N LEU A 253 -7.68 -10.80 -7.48
CA LEU A 253 -8.09 -11.13 -6.11
C LEU A 253 -9.46 -11.82 -6.10
N TYR A 254 -10.44 -11.25 -6.79
CA TYR A 254 -11.79 -11.82 -6.84
C TYR A 254 -11.81 -13.20 -7.51
N GLY A 255 -11.04 -13.38 -8.59
CA GLY A 255 -10.84 -14.67 -9.23
C GLY A 255 -10.23 -15.72 -8.29
N LEU A 256 -9.17 -15.36 -7.56
CA LEU A 256 -8.50 -16.25 -6.61
C LEU A 256 -9.40 -16.60 -5.42
N LEU A 257 -10.14 -15.63 -4.86
CA LEU A 257 -11.10 -15.89 -3.78
C LEU A 257 -12.22 -16.83 -4.24
N LYS A 258 -12.72 -16.67 -5.48
CA LYS A 258 -13.71 -17.56 -6.06
C LYS A 258 -13.17 -18.98 -6.25
N GLN A 259 -11.93 -19.13 -6.72
CA GLN A 259 -11.27 -20.44 -6.86
C GLN A 259 -11.05 -21.14 -5.53
N ALA A 260 -10.72 -20.38 -4.48
CA ALA A 260 -10.57 -20.88 -3.13
C ALA A 260 -11.90 -21.29 -2.46
N GLY A 261 -13.04 -21.17 -3.16
CA GLY A 261 -14.37 -21.60 -2.70
C GLY A 261 -14.97 -20.73 -1.59
N THR A 262 -16.25 -20.97 -1.30
CA THR A 262 -16.93 -20.44 -0.11
C THR A 262 -16.44 -21.23 1.12
N PRO A 263 -16.13 -20.57 2.25
CA PRO A 263 -15.90 -21.30 3.49
C PRO A 263 -17.11 -22.18 3.81
N VAL A 264 -16.85 -23.37 4.36
CA VAL A 264 -17.90 -24.16 5.01
C VAL A 264 -18.36 -23.32 6.20
N SER A 265 -19.49 -22.65 6.05
CA SER A 265 -20.05 -21.79 7.09
C SER A 265 -20.47 -22.66 8.27
N ASP A 266 -19.74 -22.58 9.39
CA ASP A 266 -20.37 -22.76 10.68
C ASP A 266 -20.87 -21.40 11.17
N SER A 267 -22.12 -21.43 11.58
CA SER A 267 -22.91 -20.31 12.11
C SER A 267 -22.19 -19.52 13.20
N THR A 268 -22.23 -18.19 13.09
CA THR A 268 -22.70 -17.22 14.13
C THR A 268 -22.58 -15.82 13.53
N ALA A 269 -23.70 -15.19 13.18
CA ALA A 269 -24.43 -14.25 14.03
C ALA A 269 -23.71 -12.90 14.20
N GLY A 270 -24.22 -11.89 13.48
CA GLY A 270 -24.19 -10.47 13.87
C GLY A 270 -22.84 -9.76 13.78
N ARG A 271 -22.66 -8.99 12.71
CA ARG A 271 -22.17 -7.62 12.81
C ARG A 271 -23.23 -6.72 12.20
#